data_AF-A0A1I0NE35-F1
#
_entry.id   AF-A0A1I0NE35-F1
#
_cell.length_a   1.000
_cell.length_b   1.000
_cell.length_c   1.000
_cell.angle_alpha   90.00
_cell.angle_beta   90.00
_cell.angle_gamma   90.00
#
_symmetry.space_group_name_H-M   'P 1'
#
loop_
_entity.id
_entity.type
_entity.pdbx_description
1 polymer ?
#
loop_
_entity_poly.entity_id
_entity_poly.type
_entity_poly.pdbx_seq_one_letter_code
_entity_poly.pdbx_strand_id
1 'polypeptide(L)'
;MPLGRVFGDLSVFDLLGNFVPGVVLMGSVLLLVPSDRLEEVTSPSLAVVLVLGVITFALGHLIQSYAARAVGQRETFRNSILLHQSLGRSPVLNFDTNPTVHPRLYGIYSRLHPNEPAERNLDDALNVGSKSEEDTSSVDDQIPKSEPITDRSKRIPARFYRAIIEAIVMVRIKRDRPLSDVTVAGKAWTVCRVKYDLDSTYNEYGDLLHLMSSDVESHTQSSRAFRFQALRNFHRGMWISCYSSFVLMVFIGIAQSCPRIVSFLSTTLGIEPWRPVAFDLWMSVWTICLGYALFTYLFWELKEDYEEEFIEYLFTDFLVANTALLEDDSNENESPDPQRNSPWYQ
;
A
#
# COMPACT_ATOMS: atom_id res chain seq x y z
N MET A 1 18.44 -22.71 -23.21
CA MET A 1 17.21 -21.90 -23.17
C MET A 1 17.28 -20.93 -22.00
N PRO A 2 17.81 -19.71 -22.18
CA PRO A 2 17.92 -18.71 -21.12
C PRO A 2 16.65 -17.86 -20.93
N LEU A 3 15.84 -17.67 -21.98
CA LEU A 3 14.60 -16.87 -21.89
C LEU A 3 13.57 -17.47 -20.90
N GLY A 4 13.40 -18.79 -20.88
CA GLY A 4 12.46 -19.44 -19.96
C GLY A 4 12.85 -19.34 -18.49
N ARG A 5 14.13 -19.08 -18.18
CA ARG A 5 14.61 -18.81 -16.81
C ARG A 5 14.35 -17.35 -16.42
N VAL A 6 14.62 -16.42 -17.34
CA VAL A 6 14.32 -14.99 -17.15
C VAL A 6 12.81 -14.72 -17.02
N PHE A 7 11.98 -15.44 -17.75
CA PHE A 7 10.51 -15.38 -17.59
C PHE A 7 9.96 -16.30 -16.49
N GLY A 8 10.75 -17.28 -16.03
CA GLY A 8 10.38 -18.15 -14.90
C GLY A 8 10.46 -17.43 -13.56
N ASP A 9 11.39 -16.47 -13.45
CA ASP A 9 11.57 -15.61 -12.27
C ASP A 9 10.64 -14.39 -12.26
N LEU A 10 10.05 -14.03 -13.42
CA LEU A 10 8.96 -13.07 -13.48
C LEU A 10 7.70 -13.74 -12.96
N SER A 11 7.43 -13.54 -11.67
CA SER A 11 6.19 -14.00 -11.09
C SER A 11 5.02 -13.40 -11.89
N VAL A 12 3.97 -14.18 -12.15
CA VAL A 12 2.74 -13.71 -12.81
C VAL A 12 2.23 -12.42 -12.16
N PHE A 13 2.52 -12.27 -10.88
CA PHE A 13 2.20 -11.11 -10.09
C PHE A 13 3.04 -9.86 -10.38
N ASP A 14 4.33 -9.98 -10.70
CA ASP A 14 5.14 -8.85 -11.14
C ASP A 14 4.69 -8.35 -12.50
N LEU A 15 4.28 -9.28 -13.37
CA LEU A 15 3.66 -8.91 -14.63
C LEU A 15 2.34 -8.18 -14.40
N LEU A 16 1.43 -8.72 -13.57
CA LEU A 16 0.16 -8.05 -13.27
C LEU A 16 0.35 -6.69 -12.58
N GLY A 17 1.25 -6.62 -11.60
CA GLY A 17 1.51 -5.42 -10.81
C GLY A 17 2.10 -4.27 -11.62
N ASN A 18 2.90 -4.54 -12.63
CA ASN A 18 3.48 -3.50 -13.50
C ASN A 18 2.65 -3.29 -14.76
N PHE A 19 2.33 -4.36 -15.48
CA PHE A 19 1.73 -4.27 -16.82
C PHE A 19 0.32 -3.70 -16.79
N VAL A 20 -0.55 -4.16 -15.89
CA VAL A 20 -1.96 -3.74 -15.88
C VAL A 20 -2.13 -2.25 -15.58
N PRO A 21 -1.48 -1.66 -14.55
CA PRO A 21 -1.48 -0.21 -14.38
C PRO A 21 -0.94 0.54 -15.60
N GLY A 22 0.11 0.00 -16.22
CA GLY A 22 0.63 0.54 -17.48
C GLY A 22 -0.42 0.58 -18.59
N VAL A 23 -1.21 -0.49 -18.74
CA VAL A 23 -2.28 -0.59 -19.76
C VAL A 23 -3.36 0.45 -19.50
N VAL A 24 -3.76 0.62 -18.24
CA VAL A 24 -4.80 1.59 -17.87
C VAL A 24 -4.35 3.01 -18.21
N LEU A 25 -3.12 3.38 -17.84
CA LEU A 25 -2.57 4.69 -18.14
C LEU A 25 -2.40 4.90 -19.66
N MET A 26 -1.83 3.92 -20.36
CA MET A 26 -1.66 3.97 -21.80
C MET A 26 -3.01 4.12 -22.51
N GLY A 27 -4.03 3.37 -22.09
CA GLY A 27 -5.39 3.51 -22.61
C GLY A 27 -5.92 4.93 -22.45
N SER A 28 -5.71 5.56 -21.29
CA SER A 28 -6.09 6.96 -21.08
C SER A 28 -5.31 7.94 -21.96
N VAL A 29 -4.03 7.69 -22.23
CA VAL A 29 -3.22 8.49 -23.15
C VAL A 29 -3.72 8.33 -24.59
N LEU A 30 -4.09 7.12 -25.00
CA LEU A 30 -4.65 6.86 -26.33
C LEU A 30 -5.97 7.61 -26.55
N LEU A 31 -6.74 7.91 -25.50
CA LEU A 31 -7.94 8.75 -25.62
C LEU A 31 -7.64 10.21 -25.97
N LEU A 32 -6.39 10.66 -25.86
CA LEU A 32 -5.95 11.99 -26.33
C LEU A 32 -5.64 12.02 -27.82
N VAL A 33 -5.45 10.88 -28.48
CA VAL A 33 -5.06 10.83 -29.89
C VAL A 33 -6.13 11.50 -30.76
N PRO A 34 -5.77 12.14 -31.90
CA PRO A 34 -6.74 12.66 -32.85
C PRO A 34 -7.71 11.57 -33.35
N SER A 35 -9.01 11.87 -33.42
CA SER A 35 -9.99 10.84 -33.77
C SER A 35 -9.88 10.32 -35.21
N ASP A 36 -9.31 11.10 -36.12
CA ASP A 36 -8.96 10.69 -37.48
C ASP A 36 -7.81 9.66 -37.53
N ARG A 37 -7.02 9.52 -36.46
CA ARG A 37 -5.91 8.57 -36.35
C ARG A 37 -6.26 7.32 -35.55
N LEU A 38 -7.49 7.21 -35.05
CA LEU A 38 -7.90 6.05 -34.25
C LEU A 38 -7.86 4.74 -35.05
N GLU A 39 -8.20 4.78 -36.34
CA GLU A 39 -8.18 3.59 -37.21
C GLU A 39 -6.76 3.01 -37.35
N GLU A 40 -5.74 3.87 -37.40
CA GLU A 40 -4.33 3.46 -37.44
C GLU A 40 -3.88 2.77 -36.15
N VAL A 41 -4.47 3.17 -35.02
CA VAL A 41 -4.19 2.58 -33.69
C VAL A 41 -4.95 1.28 -33.46
N THR A 42 -6.17 1.15 -33.99
CA THR A 42 -7.04 -0.03 -33.79
C THR A 42 -6.70 -1.21 -34.69
N SER A 43 -6.04 -0.97 -35.81
CA SER A 43 -5.50 -2.02 -36.70
C SER A 43 -3.96 -2.04 -36.73
N PRO A 44 -3.29 -2.14 -35.57
CA PRO A 44 -1.85 -2.04 -35.51
C PRO A 44 -1.19 -3.28 -36.11
N SER A 45 -0.07 -3.08 -36.80
CA SER A 45 0.81 -4.21 -37.12
C SER A 45 1.33 -4.86 -35.82
N LEU A 46 1.72 -6.14 -35.89
CA LEU A 46 2.32 -6.86 -34.76
C LEU A 46 3.48 -6.07 -34.13
N ALA A 47 4.31 -5.42 -34.95
CA ALA A 47 5.42 -4.59 -34.50
C ALA A 47 4.96 -3.42 -33.61
N VAL A 48 3.87 -2.74 -34.00
CA VAL A 48 3.29 -1.64 -33.21
C VAL A 48 2.72 -2.15 -31.89
N VAL A 49 2.04 -3.31 -31.89
CA VAL A 49 1.54 -3.94 -30.65
C VAL A 49 2.69 -4.26 -29.69
N LEU A 50 3.79 -4.81 -30.19
CA LEU A 50 4.97 -5.13 -29.38
C LEU A 50 5.60 -3.86 -28.79
N VAL A 51 5.75 -2.79 -29.58
CA VAL A 51 6.27 -1.50 -29.10
C VAL A 51 5.35 -0.91 -28.04
N LEU A 52 4.03 -0.90 -28.27
CA LEU A 52 3.06 -0.43 -27.28
C LEU A 52 3.12 -1.27 -26.01
N GLY A 53 3.29 -2.58 -26.11
CA GLY A 53 3.48 -3.47 -24.95
C GLY A 53 4.72 -3.12 -24.13
N VAL A 54 5.84 -2.83 -24.79
CA VAL A 54 7.07 -2.38 -24.11
C VAL A 54 6.89 -1.03 -23.42
N ILE A 55 6.26 -0.05 -24.09
CA ILE A 55 6.00 1.27 -23.50
C ILE A 55 5.04 1.13 -22.31
N THR A 56 3.99 0.32 -22.46
CA THR A 56 3.03 0.01 -21.40
C THR A 56 3.72 -0.58 -20.18
N PHE A 57 4.59 -1.56 -20.38
CA PHE A 57 5.36 -2.17 -19.30
C PHE A 57 6.30 -1.17 -18.61
N ALA A 58 6.99 -0.32 -19.39
CA ALA A 58 7.85 0.73 -18.85
C ALA A 58 7.07 1.79 -18.05
N LEU A 59 5.90 2.21 -18.54
CA LEU A 59 4.98 3.09 -17.82
C LEU A 59 4.49 2.45 -16.52
N GLY A 60 4.19 1.15 -16.56
CA GLY A 60 3.86 0.35 -15.39
C GLY A 60 4.90 0.44 -14.28
N HIS A 61 6.18 0.20 -14.64
CA HIS A 61 7.30 0.34 -13.70
C HIS A 61 7.48 1.76 -13.18
N LEU A 62 7.32 2.78 -14.04
CA LEU A 62 7.37 4.17 -13.63
C LEU A 62 6.29 4.45 -12.56
N ILE A 63 5.06 4.01 -12.83
CA ILE A 63 3.91 4.17 -11.93
C ILE A 63 4.13 3.45 -10.61
N GLN A 64 4.69 2.25 -10.62
CA GLN A 64 5.07 1.53 -9.41
C GLN A 64 6.15 2.28 -8.61
N SER A 65 7.14 2.85 -9.28
CA SER A 65 8.16 3.67 -8.60
C SER A 65 7.55 4.91 -7.94
N TYR A 66 6.62 5.59 -8.62
CA TYR A 66 5.86 6.69 -8.04
C TYR A 66 5.00 6.24 -6.87
N ALA A 67 4.27 5.13 -7.01
CA ALA A 67 3.44 4.59 -5.94
C ALA A 67 4.26 4.20 -4.71
N ALA A 68 5.45 3.60 -4.90
CA ALA A 68 6.35 3.28 -3.80
C ALA A 68 6.81 4.53 -3.04
N ARG A 69 7.10 5.63 -3.75
CA ARG A 69 7.43 6.92 -3.12
C ARG A 69 6.23 7.52 -2.38
N ALA A 70 5.05 7.49 -2.99
CA ALA A 70 3.83 8.04 -2.41
C ALA A 70 3.43 7.35 -1.10
N VAL A 71 3.61 6.02 -1.02
CA VAL A 71 3.31 5.29 0.21
C VAL A 71 4.42 5.43 1.25
N GLY A 72 5.66 5.67 0.84
CA GLY A 72 6.77 5.88 1.77
C GLY A 72 7.28 4.60 2.43
N GLN A 73 8.00 4.77 3.55
CA GLN A 73 8.58 3.65 4.31
C GLN A 73 7.50 2.87 5.06
N ARG A 74 7.67 1.55 5.14
CA ARG A 74 6.75 0.61 5.79
C ARG A 74 6.92 0.70 7.31
N GLU A 75 6.23 1.64 7.94
CA GLU A 75 6.37 1.85 9.37
C GLU A 75 5.57 0.83 10.19
N THR A 76 4.54 0.16 9.63
CA THR A 76 3.75 -0.87 10.34
C THR A 76 4.63 -1.99 10.89
N PHE A 77 5.56 -2.52 10.08
CA PHE A 77 6.48 -3.59 10.48
C PHE A 77 7.38 -3.14 11.64
N ARG A 78 8.03 -1.99 11.45
CA ARG A 78 8.89 -1.35 12.47
C ARG A 78 8.11 -1.10 13.75
N ASN A 79 6.93 -0.51 13.66
CA ASN A 79 6.12 -0.13 14.81
C ASN A 79 5.60 -1.36 15.56
N SER A 80 5.31 -2.46 14.87
CA SER A 80 4.91 -3.73 15.50
C SER A 80 6.04 -4.33 16.34
N ILE A 81 7.28 -4.34 15.82
CA ILE A 81 8.45 -4.81 16.57
C ILE A 81 8.80 -3.85 17.71
N LEU A 82 8.79 -2.54 17.45
CA LEU A 82 9.05 -1.51 18.47
C LEU A 82 8.03 -1.55 19.61
N LEU A 83 6.76 -1.84 19.30
CA LEU A 83 5.70 -1.96 20.30
C LEU A 83 6.05 -3.07 21.29
N HIS A 84 6.52 -4.21 20.79
CA HIS A 84 6.99 -5.31 21.63
C HIS A 84 8.26 -4.96 22.42
N GLN A 85 9.28 -4.40 21.75
CA GLN A 85 10.56 -4.04 22.39
C GLN A 85 10.41 -3.00 23.50
N SER A 86 9.56 -1.99 23.29
CA SER A 86 9.38 -0.88 24.21
C SER A 86 8.20 -1.04 25.17
N LEU A 87 7.44 -2.14 25.06
CA LEU A 87 6.18 -2.34 25.77
C LEU A 87 5.23 -1.12 25.63
N GLY A 88 5.20 -0.53 24.42
CA GLY A 88 4.42 0.67 24.11
C GLY A 88 4.95 1.99 24.65
N ARG A 89 6.11 2.02 25.33
CA ARG A 89 6.66 3.25 25.92
C ARG A 89 7.49 4.11 24.96
N SER A 90 7.74 3.65 23.74
CA SER A 90 8.53 4.41 22.78
C SER A 90 7.86 5.73 22.41
N PRO A 91 8.57 6.88 22.44
CA PRO A 91 8.01 8.17 22.02
C PRO A 91 7.59 8.17 20.54
N VAL A 92 8.15 7.26 19.74
CA VAL A 92 7.81 7.05 18.34
C VAL A 92 6.39 6.47 18.20
N LEU A 93 5.92 5.71 19.19
CA LEU A 93 4.59 5.10 19.22
C LEU A 93 3.54 6.00 19.88
N ASN A 94 3.93 7.21 20.32
CA ASN A 94 2.97 8.18 20.82
C ASN A 94 2.31 8.91 19.64
N PHE A 95 1.25 8.31 19.11
CA PHE A 95 0.49 8.83 17.96
C PHE A 95 -0.31 10.10 18.30
N ASP A 96 -0.58 10.38 19.57
CA ASP A 96 -1.26 11.60 19.99
C ASP A 96 -0.34 12.83 19.87
N THR A 97 0.95 12.65 20.20
CA THR A 97 1.96 13.72 20.08
C THR A 97 2.58 13.78 18.68
N ASN A 98 2.75 12.64 18.02
CA ASN A 98 3.36 12.52 16.68
C ASN A 98 2.45 11.73 15.73
N PRO A 99 1.29 12.31 15.32
CA PRO A 99 0.29 11.59 14.52
C PRO A 99 0.81 11.25 13.12
N THR A 100 1.80 11.99 12.62
CA THR A 100 2.31 11.86 11.24
C THR A 100 3.77 12.29 11.13
N VAL A 101 4.44 11.83 10.07
CA VAL A 101 5.79 12.30 9.68
C VAL A 101 5.73 13.77 9.21
N HIS A 102 4.56 14.27 8.79
CA HIS A 102 4.36 15.60 8.22
C HIS A 102 3.25 16.38 8.95
N PRO A 103 3.56 17.02 10.10
CA PRO A 103 2.57 17.62 10.98
C PRO A 103 1.78 18.76 10.34
N ARG A 104 2.37 19.51 9.39
CA ARG A 104 1.67 20.59 8.67
C ARG A 104 0.55 20.07 7.77
N LEU A 105 0.80 18.99 7.03
CA LEU A 105 -0.21 18.38 6.15
C LEU A 105 -1.34 17.78 6.98
N TYR A 106 -0.99 17.13 8.10
CA TYR A 106 -1.97 16.60 9.04
C TYR A 106 -2.81 17.69 9.70
N GLY A 107 -2.22 18.84 10.03
CA GLY A 107 -2.95 19.98 10.58
C GLY A 107 -4.02 20.53 9.62
N ILE A 108 -3.76 20.51 8.31
CA ILE A 108 -4.76 20.87 7.29
C ILE A 108 -5.85 19.78 7.23
N TYR A 109 -5.43 18.52 7.20
CA TYR A 109 -6.33 17.37 7.13
C TYR A 109 -7.30 17.30 8.33
N SER A 110 -6.78 17.35 9.55
CA SER A 110 -7.55 17.32 10.80
C SER A 110 -8.53 18.50 10.92
N ARG A 111 -8.17 19.68 10.39
CA ARG A 111 -9.09 20.83 10.31
C ARG A 111 -10.24 20.61 9.34
N LEU A 112 -9.98 19.97 8.19
CA LEU A 112 -11.01 19.66 7.20
C LEU A 112 -11.92 18.52 7.66
N HIS A 113 -11.41 17.62 8.50
CA HIS A 113 -12.11 16.42 8.95
C HIS A 113 -12.02 16.21 10.48
N PRO A 114 -12.61 17.12 11.28
CA PRO A 114 -12.51 17.07 12.74
C PRO A 114 -13.25 15.88 13.38
N ASN A 115 -14.18 15.29 12.65
CA ASN A 115 -15.02 14.18 13.12
C ASN A 115 -14.50 12.80 12.66
N GLU A 116 -13.34 12.74 12.02
CA GLU A 116 -12.75 11.44 11.73
C GLU A 116 -12.30 10.82 13.07
N PRO A 117 -12.89 9.71 13.52
CA PRO A 117 -12.45 9.07 14.75
C PRO A 117 -10.97 8.72 14.61
N ALA A 118 -10.21 8.86 15.70
CA ALA A 118 -8.87 8.31 15.76
C ALA A 118 -8.96 6.83 15.37
N GLU A 119 -8.30 6.44 14.27
CA GLU A 119 -8.19 5.02 13.90
C GLU A 119 -7.66 4.25 15.12
N ARG A 120 -8.22 3.05 15.37
CA ARG A 120 -7.88 2.04 16.39
C ARG A 120 -6.95 2.52 17.52
N ASN A 121 -7.46 2.73 18.73
CA ASN A 121 -6.65 3.26 19.83
C ASN A 121 -5.49 2.29 20.15
N LEU A 122 -4.28 2.81 20.38
CA LEU A 122 -3.11 1.95 20.67
C LEU A 122 -3.34 1.09 21.92
N ASP A 123 -4.11 1.63 22.86
CA ASP A 123 -4.57 0.94 24.06
C ASP A 123 -5.35 -0.35 23.75
N ASP A 124 -6.08 -0.40 22.63
CA ASP A 124 -6.79 -1.61 22.20
C ASP A 124 -5.80 -2.72 21.82
N ALA A 125 -4.69 -2.38 21.13
CA ALA A 125 -3.66 -3.34 20.76
C ALA A 125 -2.87 -3.84 21.98
N LEU A 126 -2.63 -2.96 22.96
CA LEU A 126 -1.95 -3.33 24.22
C LEU A 126 -2.83 -4.21 25.12
N ASN A 127 -4.14 -3.94 25.19
CA ASN A 127 -5.07 -4.68 26.05
C ASN A 127 -5.43 -6.08 25.51
N VAL A 128 -5.31 -6.32 24.20
CA VAL A 128 -5.52 -7.66 23.61
C VAL A 128 -4.42 -8.63 24.07
N GLY A 129 -3.18 -8.15 24.26
CA GLY A 129 -2.06 -8.96 24.75
C GLY A 129 -2.15 -9.35 26.24
N SER A 130 -2.95 -8.63 27.05
CA SER A 130 -3.13 -8.95 28.48
C SER A 130 -4.32 -9.87 28.77
N LYS A 131 -5.15 -10.17 27.77
CA LYS A 131 -6.23 -11.17 27.90
C LYS A 131 -5.69 -12.58 27.62
N SER A 132 -4.81 -13.05 28.49
CA SER A 132 -4.42 -14.47 28.53
C SER A 132 -5.30 -15.22 29.54
N GLU A 133 -6.05 -16.18 28.99
CA GLU A 133 -6.39 -17.50 29.55
C GLU A 133 -7.54 -17.73 30.56
N GLU A 134 -8.21 -16.72 31.13
CA GLU A 134 -9.30 -17.00 32.11
C GLU A 134 -10.75 -16.67 31.70
N ASP A 135 -11.00 -16.09 30.53
CA ASP A 135 -12.38 -15.80 30.10
C ASP A 135 -12.92 -16.85 29.11
N THR A 136 -13.69 -17.80 29.64
CA THR A 136 -14.63 -18.66 28.88
C THR A 136 -15.85 -17.86 28.38
N SER A 137 -15.67 -16.62 27.92
CA SER A 137 -16.74 -15.83 27.33
C SER A 137 -16.98 -16.30 25.90
N SER A 138 -18.23 -16.61 25.60
CA SER A 138 -18.74 -17.10 24.31
C SER A 138 -18.10 -16.43 23.08
N VAL A 139 -17.77 -17.27 22.10
CA VAL A 139 -17.22 -16.94 20.76
C VAL A 139 -18.00 -15.82 20.03
N ASP A 140 -19.23 -15.51 20.45
CA ASP A 140 -20.07 -14.44 19.88
C ASP A 140 -19.63 -13.00 20.23
N ASP A 141 -18.83 -12.77 21.29
CA ASP A 141 -18.45 -11.41 21.71
C ASP A 141 -17.20 -10.86 21.00
N GLN A 142 -16.53 -11.67 20.17
CA GLN A 142 -15.41 -11.23 19.31
C GLN A 142 -15.86 -10.75 17.93
N ILE A 143 -17.17 -10.77 17.62
CA ILE A 143 -17.66 -10.17 16.38
C ILE A 143 -17.53 -8.65 16.54
N PRO A 144 -16.65 -7.97 15.77
CA PRO A 144 -16.51 -6.53 15.86
C PRO A 144 -17.88 -5.92 15.60
N LYS A 145 -18.43 -5.21 16.60
CA LYS A 145 -19.71 -4.51 16.48
C LYS A 145 -19.65 -3.67 15.22
N SER A 146 -20.43 -4.07 14.22
CA SER A 146 -20.42 -3.42 12.91
C SER A 146 -20.79 -1.96 13.11
N GLU A 147 -19.84 -1.06 12.83
CA GLU A 147 -20.09 0.37 12.91
C GLU A 147 -21.30 0.71 12.02
N PRO A 148 -22.20 1.60 12.47
CA PRO A 148 -23.36 1.98 11.70
C PRO A 148 -22.95 2.58 10.34
N ILE A 149 -23.63 2.16 9.27
CA ILE A 149 -23.36 2.53 7.87
C ILE A 149 -23.28 4.07 7.70
N THR A 150 -24.04 4.81 8.50
CA THR A 150 -24.09 6.27 8.52
C THR A 150 -22.79 6.94 8.96
N ASP A 151 -22.02 6.30 9.85
CA ASP A 151 -20.74 6.85 10.29
C ASP A 151 -19.63 6.43 9.33
N ARG A 152 -19.75 5.25 8.71
CA ARG A 152 -18.85 4.86 7.61
C ARG A 152 -18.95 5.80 6.42
N SER A 153 -20.16 6.23 6.03
CA SER A 153 -20.35 7.13 4.87
C SER A 153 -19.81 8.54 5.11
N LYS A 154 -19.89 9.07 6.34
CA LYS A 154 -19.31 10.38 6.70
C LYS A 154 -17.78 10.42 6.57
N ARG A 155 -17.10 9.26 6.64
CA ARG A 155 -15.63 9.14 6.52
C ARG A 155 -15.15 9.10 5.06
N ILE A 156 -16.01 8.74 4.11
CA ILE A 156 -15.64 8.58 2.70
C ILE A 156 -14.99 9.84 2.12
N PRO A 157 -15.53 11.07 2.31
CA PRO A 157 -14.92 12.28 1.76
C PRO A 157 -13.53 12.56 2.31
N ALA A 158 -13.31 12.30 3.61
CA ALA A 158 -12.01 12.48 4.26
C ALA A 158 -10.96 11.52 3.71
N ARG A 159 -11.33 10.25 3.55
CA ARG A 159 -10.48 9.21 2.98
C ARG A 159 -10.19 9.46 1.51
N PHE A 160 -11.18 9.91 0.74
CA PHE A 160 -10.99 10.29 -0.65
C PHE A 160 -10.02 11.46 -0.81
N TYR A 161 -10.18 12.51 0.02
CA TYR A 161 -9.26 13.63 0.05
C TYR A 161 -7.82 13.17 0.38
N ARG A 162 -7.68 12.29 1.38
CA ARG A 162 -6.38 11.68 1.72
C ARG A 162 -5.78 10.92 0.52
N ALA A 163 -6.56 10.09 -0.15
CA ALA A 163 -6.12 9.34 -1.33
C ALA A 163 -5.59 10.26 -2.45
N ILE A 164 -6.22 11.41 -2.66
CA ILE A 164 -5.75 12.39 -3.66
C ILE A 164 -4.49 13.11 -3.19
N ILE A 165 -4.45 13.59 -1.95
CA ILE A 165 -3.31 14.37 -1.45
C ILE A 165 -2.05 13.50 -1.35
N GLU A 166 -2.17 12.24 -0.89
CA GLU A 166 -1.04 11.31 -0.87
C GLU A 166 -0.50 11.05 -2.28
N ALA A 167 -1.37 10.94 -3.28
CA ALA A 167 -0.97 10.79 -4.68
C ALA A 167 -0.31 12.05 -5.25
N ILE A 168 -0.79 13.25 -4.88
CA ILE A 168 -0.23 14.53 -5.36
C ILE A 168 1.13 14.81 -4.73
N VAL A 169 1.18 14.77 -3.40
CA VAL A 169 2.34 15.23 -2.63
C VAL A 169 3.41 14.14 -2.55
N MET A 170 3.08 12.91 -2.94
CA MET A 170 3.96 11.74 -2.85
C MET A 170 4.45 11.49 -1.42
N VAL A 171 3.54 11.68 -0.47
CA VAL A 171 3.82 11.63 0.97
C VAL A 171 2.66 10.96 1.68
N ARG A 172 2.96 10.00 2.57
CA ARG A 172 1.95 9.38 3.45
C ARG A 172 1.49 10.39 4.50
N ILE A 173 0.18 10.63 4.57
CA ILE A 173 -0.37 11.65 5.47
C ILE A 173 -0.44 11.11 6.89
N LYS A 174 -0.94 9.90 7.13
CA LYS A 174 -0.98 9.30 8.48
C LYS A 174 0.21 8.37 8.70
N ARG A 175 0.61 8.24 9.97
CA ARG A 175 1.62 7.27 10.41
C ARG A 175 1.02 5.86 10.45
N ASP A 176 1.82 4.87 10.10
CA ASP A 176 1.39 3.48 10.18
C ASP A 176 1.28 3.04 11.64
N ARG A 177 0.22 2.32 11.97
CA ARG A 177 0.05 1.74 13.30
C ARG A 177 0.70 0.35 13.36
N PRO A 178 1.07 -0.13 14.56
CA PRO A 178 1.46 -1.53 14.73
C PRO A 178 0.29 -2.46 14.40
N LEU A 179 0.60 -3.72 14.07
CA LEU A 179 -0.40 -4.79 13.92
C LEU A 179 -1.19 -4.99 15.22
N SER A 180 -2.43 -5.46 15.09
CA SER A 180 -3.26 -5.79 16.25
C SER A 180 -2.76 -6.98 17.05
N ASP A 181 -2.15 -7.96 16.39
CA ASP A 181 -1.53 -9.09 17.07
C ASP A 181 -0.05 -8.80 17.35
N VAL A 182 0.19 -8.25 18.53
CA VAL A 182 1.54 -7.92 19.01
C VAL A 182 2.33 -9.20 19.33
N THR A 183 1.65 -10.32 19.63
CA THR A 183 2.30 -11.56 20.06
C THR A 183 3.07 -12.21 18.91
N VAL A 184 2.49 -12.18 17.71
CA VAL A 184 3.12 -12.70 16.49
C VAL A 184 4.36 -11.89 16.13
N ALA A 185 4.28 -10.56 16.19
CA ALA A 185 5.43 -9.69 15.95
C ALA A 185 6.55 -9.91 17.00
N GLY A 186 6.19 -10.11 18.27
CA GLY A 186 7.13 -10.39 19.35
C GLY A 186 7.87 -11.71 19.17
N LYS A 187 7.15 -12.80 18.89
CA LYS A 187 7.76 -14.11 18.60
C LYS A 187 8.69 -14.03 17.39
N ALA A 188 8.28 -13.34 16.33
CA ALA A 188 9.08 -13.20 15.12
C ALA A 188 10.37 -12.42 15.41
N TRP A 189 10.29 -11.40 16.28
CA TRP A 189 11.46 -10.66 16.74
C TRP A 189 12.44 -11.55 17.53
N THR A 190 11.96 -12.40 18.44
CA THR A 190 12.82 -13.35 19.19
C THR A 190 13.58 -14.27 18.24
N VAL A 191 12.89 -14.87 17.26
CA VAL A 191 13.52 -15.71 16.24
C VAL A 191 14.56 -14.93 15.43
N CYS A 192 14.25 -13.70 15.04
CA CYS A 192 15.20 -12.85 14.31
C CYS A 192 16.46 -12.57 15.12
N ARG A 193 16.33 -12.29 16.42
CA ARG A 193 17.48 -12.05 17.30
C ARG A 193 18.41 -13.25 17.38
N VAL A 194 17.85 -14.45 17.58
CA VAL A 194 18.63 -15.68 17.67
C VAL A 194 19.25 -16.03 16.32
N LYS A 195 18.47 -15.97 15.24
CA LYS A 195 18.90 -16.42 13.91
C LYS A 195 19.94 -15.49 13.26
N TYR A 196 19.79 -14.18 13.43
CA TYR A 196 20.64 -13.18 12.78
C TYR A 196 21.61 -12.49 13.76
N ASP A 197 21.71 -12.97 15.00
CA ASP A 197 22.56 -12.40 16.05
C ASP A 197 22.35 -10.88 16.23
N LEU A 198 21.07 -10.47 16.33
CA LEU A 198 20.72 -9.05 16.40
C LEU A 198 20.77 -8.53 17.84
N ASP A 199 21.46 -7.40 18.00
CA ASP A 199 21.44 -6.64 19.26
C ASP A 199 20.06 -6.00 19.50
N SER A 200 19.74 -5.84 20.77
CA SER A 200 18.60 -5.08 21.30
C SER A 200 18.50 -3.65 20.76
N THR A 201 19.62 -3.04 20.32
CA THR A 201 19.66 -1.67 19.77
C THR A 201 19.48 -1.61 18.26
N TYR A 202 19.23 -2.73 17.59
CA TYR A 202 19.08 -2.76 16.13
C TYR A 202 17.88 -1.93 15.66
N ASN A 203 18.12 -1.01 14.72
CA ASN A 203 17.13 -0.01 14.26
C ASN A 203 16.90 -0.01 12.74
N GLU A 204 17.57 -0.89 11.99
CA GLU A 204 17.47 -1.01 10.52
C GLU A 204 16.34 -1.96 10.11
N TYR A 205 15.10 -1.68 10.58
CA TYR A 205 13.94 -2.55 10.34
C TYR A 205 13.61 -2.78 8.85
N GLY A 206 14.06 -1.91 7.95
CA GLY A 206 13.94 -2.12 6.51
C GLY A 206 14.73 -3.33 6.03
N ASP A 207 15.97 -3.47 6.50
CA ASP A 207 16.86 -4.57 6.14
C ASP A 207 16.39 -5.87 6.79
N LEU A 208 15.90 -5.80 8.03
CA LEU A 208 15.29 -6.94 8.69
C LEU A 208 14.07 -7.48 7.93
N LEU A 209 13.21 -6.59 7.42
CA LEU A 209 12.08 -6.98 6.57
C LEU A 209 12.56 -7.73 5.32
N HIS A 210 13.65 -7.27 4.70
CA HIS A 210 14.26 -7.92 3.54
C HIS A 210 14.86 -9.29 3.88
N LEU A 211 15.56 -9.40 5.00
CA LEU A 211 16.11 -10.67 5.49
C LEU A 211 15.00 -11.68 5.77
N MET A 212 13.96 -11.28 6.51
CA MET A 212 12.80 -12.13 6.79
C MET A 212 12.10 -12.58 5.51
N SER A 213 11.88 -11.66 4.57
CA SER A 213 11.29 -11.99 3.28
C SER A 213 12.14 -13.00 2.51
N SER A 214 13.46 -12.78 2.41
CA SER A 214 14.38 -13.70 1.73
C SER A 214 14.38 -15.09 2.38
N ASP A 215 14.28 -15.14 3.70
CA ASP A 215 14.26 -16.41 4.44
C ASP A 215 12.98 -17.21 4.17
N VAL A 216 11.83 -16.54 4.19
CA VAL A 216 10.54 -17.13 3.81
C VAL A 216 10.58 -17.67 2.37
N GLU A 217 11.19 -16.93 1.44
CA GLU A 217 11.35 -17.36 0.04
C GLU A 217 12.16 -18.65 -0.08
N SER A 218 13.25 -18.76 0.69
CA SER A 218 14.14 -19.91 0.64
C SER A 218 13.53 -21.19 1.26
N HIS A 219 12.68 -21.06 2.28
CA HIS A 219 12.12 -22.20 3.02
C HIS A 219 10.73 -22.62 2.55
N THR A 220 9.95 -21.73 1.90
CA THR A 220 8.56 -22.02 1.54
C THR A 220 8.35 -22.02 0.03
N GLN A 221 7.90 -23.14 -0.54
CA GLN A 221 7.60 -23.24 -1.98
C GLN A 221 6.40 -22.37 -2.41
N SER A 222 5.56 -21.93 -1.47
CA SER A 222 4.43 -21.03 -1.74
C SER A 222 4.03 -20.28 -0.47
N SER A 223 4.74 -19.21 -0.12
CA SER A 223 4.30 -18.32 0.96
C SER A 223 3.09 -17.48 0.56
N ARG A 224 2.18 -17.30 1.51
CA ARG A 224 1.01 -16.41 1.37
C ARG A 224 1.47 -14.96 1.34
N ALA A 225 2.45 -14.60 2.16
CA ALA A 225 3.01 -13.24 2.22
C ALA A 225 3.42 -12.72 0.83
N PHE A 226 4.04 -13.53 -0.03
CA PHE A 226 4.40 -13.08 -1.39
C PHE A 226 3.20 -12.83 -2.29
N ARG A 227 2.11 -13.59 -2.14
CA ARG A 227 0.86 -13.33 -2.88
C ARG A 227 0.21 -12.03 -2.42
N PHE A 228 0.23 -11.74 -1.12
CA PHE A 228 -0.25 -10.46 -0.58
C PHE A 228 0.66 -9.29 -0.96
N GLN A 229 1.99 -9.48 -1.00
CA GLN A 229 2.94 -8.49 -1.50
C GLN A 229 2.64 -8.11 -2.95
N ALA A 230 2.44 -9.12 -3.78
CA ALA A 230 2.05 -9.00 -5.18
C ALA A 230 0.74 -8.21 -5.35
N LEU A 231 -0.31 -8.62 -4.62
CA LEU A 231 -1.63 -8.00 -4.71
C LEU A 231 -1.61 -6.56 -4.20
N ARG A 232 -0.88 -6.30 -3.11
CA ARG A 232 -0.61 -4.94 -2.62
C ARG A 232 0.10 -4.09 -3.65
N ASN A 233 1.17 -4.60 -4.28
CA ASN A 233 1.88 -3.88 -5.33
C ASN A 233 0.93 -3.55 -6.49
N PHE A 234 0.12 -4.51 -6.93
CA PHE A 234 -0.90 -4.27 -7.94
C PHE A 234 -1.87 -3.14 -7.56
N HIS A 235 -2.44 -3.16 -6.35
CA HIS A 235 -3.34 -2.10 -5.89
C HIS A 235 -2.66 -0.73 -5.80
N ARG A 236 -1.41 -0.67 -5.33
CA ARG A 236 -0.60 0.57 -5.33
C ARG A 236 -0.42 1.14 -6.73
N GLY A 237 -0.05 0.30 -7.70
CA GLY A 237 0.11 0.72 -9.09
C GLY A 237 -1.20 1.18 -9.71
N MET A 238 -2.28 0.42 -9.50
CA MET A 238 -3.61 0.78 -10.00
C MET A 238 -4.12 2.08 -9.41
N TRP A 239 -3.91 2.34 -8.11
CA TRP A 239 -4.27 3.62 -7.48
C TRP A 239 -3.63 4.81 -8.19
N ILE A 240 -2.30 4.80 -8.38
CA ILE A 240 -1.59 5.91 -9.03
C ILE A 240 -1.92 5.99 -10.53
N SER A 241 -2.12 4.85 -11.20
CA SER A 241 -2.57 4.86 -12.60
C SER A 241 -3.95 5.48 -12.73
N CYS A 242 -4.93 5.06 -11.94
CA CYS A 242 -6.28 5.62 -11.95
C CYS A 242 -6.28 7.10 -11.59
N TYR A 243 -5.45 7.52 -10.63
CA TYR A 243 -5.27 8.92 -10.28
C TYR A 243 -4.70 9.74 -11.47
N SER A 244 -3.66 9.24 -12.13
CA SER A 244 -3.05 9.90 -13.28
C SER A 244 -4.02 10.00 -14.46
N SER A 245 -4.75 8.91 -14.73
CA SER A 245 -5.83 8.87 -15.71
C SER A 245 -6.98 9.82 -15.35
N PHE A 246 -7.34 9.95 -14.08
CA PHE A 246 -8.33 10.90 -13.60
C PHE A 246 -7.91 12.34 -13.90
N VAL A 247 -6.68 12.72 -13.54
CA VAL A 247 -6.14 14.06 -13.82
C VAL A 247 -6.15 14.35 -15.32
N LEU A 248 -5.78 13.38 -16.14
CA LEU A 248 -5.79 13.51 -17.59
C LEU A 248 -7.21 13.73 -18.14
N MET A 249 -8.19 12.94 -17.67
CA MET A 249 -9.59 13.09 -18.10
C MET A 249 -10.20 14.40 -17.61
N VAL A 250 -9.85 14.88 -16.41
CA VAL A 250 -10.26 16.20 -15.91
C VAL A 250 -9.71 17.30 -16.81
N PHE A 251 -8.45 17.21 -17.23
CA PHE A 251 -7.86 18.15 -18.18
C PHE A 251 -8.62 18.17 -19.51
N ILE A 252 -8.96 16.99 -20.05
CA ILE A 252 -9.79 16.86 -21.26
C ILE A 252 -11.19 17.49 -21.05
N GLY A 253 -11.84 17.22 -19.91
CA GLY A 253 -13.16 17.77 -19.59
C GLY A 253 -13.17 19.29 -19.44
N ILE A 254 -12.11 19.86 -18.86
CA ILE A 254 -11.90 21.31 -18.80
C ILE A 254 -11.70 21.87 -20.21
N ALA A 255 -10.88 21.21 -21.04
CA ALA A 255 -10.65 21.61 -22.41
C ALA A 255 -11.94 21.60 -23.25
N GLN A 256 -12.78 20.59 -23.05
CA GLN A 256 -14.11 20.50 -23.68
C GLN A 256 -15.03 21.64 -23.25
N SER A 257 -14.99 22.01 -21.97
CA SER A 257 -15.86 23.03 -21.38
C SER A 257 -15.40 24.46 -21.70
N CYS A 258 -14.11 24.66 -21.97
CA CYS A 258 -13.48 25.97 -22.21
C CYS A 258 -12.68 26.02 -23.52
N PRO A 259 -13.29 25.71 -24.69
CA PRO A 259 -12.55 25.54 -25.95
C PRO A 259 -11.86 26.83 -26.41
N ARG A 260 -12.41 28.01 -26.10
CA ARG A 260 -11.82 29.31 -26.45
C ARG A 260 -10.50 29.57 -25.73
N ILE A 261 -10.41 29.19 -24.46
CA ILE A 261 -9.19 29.37 -23.66
C ILE A 261 -8.12 28.41 -24.17
N VAL A 262 -8.51 27.15 -24.44
CA VAL A 262 -7.58 26.14 -24.97
C VAL A 262 -7.08 26.51 -26.35
N SER A 263 -7.94 26.95 -27.26
CA SER A 263 -7.51 27.37 -28.60
C SER A 263 -6.59 28.60 -28.55
N PHE A 264 -6.85 29.54 -27.65
CA PHE A 264 -5.96 30.69 -27.43
C PHE A 264 -4.57 30.25 -26.91
N LEU A 265 -4.53 29.34 -25.93
CA LEU A 265 -3.27 28.82 -25.40
C LEU A 265 -2.52 27.98 -26.45
N SER A 266 -3.21 27.12 -27.19
CA SER A 266 -2.59 26.27 -28.21
C SER A 266 -2.02 27.09 -29.36
N THR A 267 -2.75 28.11 -29.83
CA THR A 267 -2.26 29.04 -30.87
C THR A 267 -1.06 29.86 -30.38
N THR A 268 -1.04 30.27 -29.11
CA THR A 268 0.12 30.97 -28.50
C THR A 268 1.36 30.06 -28.43
N LEU A 269 1.16 28.76 -28.18
CA LEU A 269 2.24 27.77 -28.14
C LEU A 269 2.62 27.21 -29.53
N GLY A 270 1.94 27.62 -30.61
CA GLY A 270 2.15 27.10 -31.95
C GLY A 270 1.68 25.65 -32.14
N ILE A 271 0.80 25.17 -31.28
CA ILE A 271 0.22 23.81 -31.33
C ILE A 271 -1.13 23.88 -32.03
N GLU A 272 -1.26 23.16 -33.14
CA GLU A 272 -2.55 23.01 -33.82
C GLU A 272 -3.51 22.22 -32.91
N PRO A 273 -4.68 22.77 -32.56
CA PRO A 273 -5.64 22.06 -31.72
C PRO A 273 -6.23 20.90 -32.52
N TRP A 274 -6.22 19.70 -31.94
CA TRP A 274 -6.90 18.53 -32.50
C TRP A 274 -8.09 18.12 -31.62
N ARG A 275 -8.99 17.33 -32.19
CA ARG A 275 -10.13 16.75 -31.46
C ARG A 275 -9.71 15.39 -30.89
N PRO A 276 -9.66 15.22 -29.56
CA PRO A 276 -9.29 13.94 -28.96
C PRO A 276 -10.41 12.91 -29.13
N VAL A 277 -10.03 11.63 -29.26
CA VAL A 277 -10.94 10.47 -29.30
C VAL A 277 -11.93 10.45 -28.13
N ALA A 278 -11.51 10.93 -26.95
CA ALA A 278 -12.37 11.05 -25.78
C ALA A 278 -13.70 11.78 -26.04
N PHE A 279 -13.76 12.70 -27.02
CA PHE A 279 -14.97 13.46 -27.36
C PHE A 279 -15.96 12.68 -28.23
N ASP A 280 -15.51 11.60 -28.86
CA ASP A 280 -16.31 10.76 -29.75
C ASP A 280 -16.79 9.48 -29.03
N LEU A 281 -16.42 9.30 -27.75
CA LEU A 281 -16.91 8.20 -26.93
C LEU A 281 -18.42 8.33 -26.65
N TRP A 282 -19.09 7.19 -26.56
CA TRP A 282 -20.51 7.13 -26.19
C TRP A 282 -20.80 7.70 -24.79
N MET A 283 -19.82 7.59 -23.88
CA MET A 283 -19.93 8.13 -22.52
C MET A 283 -19.34 9.53 -22.44
N SER A 284 -20.00 10.42 -21.69
CA SER A 284 -19.46 11.74 -21.36
C SER A 284 -18.12 11.62 -20.63
N VAL A 285 -17.17 12.50 -20.97
CA VAL A 285 -15.86 12.59 -20.30
C VAL A 285 -16.01 12.71 -18.77
N TRP A 286 -17.03 13.44 -18.31
CA TRP A 286 -17.30 13.59 -16.87
C TRP A 286 -17.70 12.28 -16.19
N THR A 287 -18.40 11.39 -16.89
CA THR A 287 -18.72 10.04 -16.39
C THR A 287 -17.45 9.20 -16.25
N ILE A 288 -16.53 9.32 -17.21
CA ILE A 288 -15.22 8.66 -17.17
C ILE A 288 -14.39 9.19 -16.00
N CYS A 289 -14.38 10.52 -15.79
CA CYS A 289 -13.73 11.14 -14.62
C CYS A 289 -14.29 10.57 -13.31
N LEU A 290 -15.61 10.47 -13.18
CA LEU A 290 -16.23 9.89 -11.98
C LEU A 290 -15.81 8.43 -11.77
N GLY A 291 -15.74 7.64 -12.84
CA GLY A 291 -15.24 6.27 -12.81
C GLY A 291 -13.79 6.18 -12.29
N TYR A 292 -12.88 6.99 -12.84
CA TYR A 292 -11.49 7.02 -12.35
C TYR A 292 -11.37 7.54 -10.92
N ALA A 293 -12.17 8.53 -10.52
CA ALA A 293 -12.23 8.99 -9.14
C ALA A 293 -12.64 7.85 -8.18
N LEU A 294 -13.70 7.11 -8.52
CA LEU A 294 -14.13 5.95 -7.74
C LEU A 294 -13.05 4.87 -7.67
N PHE A 295 -12.44 4.51 -8.80
CA PHE A 295 -11.36 3.50 -8.78
C PHE A 295 -10.12 3.96 -8.01
N THR A 296 -9.78 5.26 -8.10
CA THR A 296 -8.68 5.84 -7.30
C THR A 296 -8.96 5.65 -5.81
N TYR A 297 -10.18 5.91 -5.35
CA TYR A 297 -10.60 5.66 -3.97
C TYR A 297 -10.49 4.18 -3.59
N LEU A 298 -11.10 3.30 -4.41
CA LEU A 298 -11.17 1.87 -4.10
C LEU A 298 -9.78 1.23 -4.04
N PHE A 299 -8.91 1.52 -5.00
CA PHE A 299 -7.54 0.99 -4.99
C PHE A 299 -6.68 1.62 -3.89
N TRP A 300 -6.95 2.87 -3.49
CA TRP A 300 -6.32 3.47 -2.32
C TRP A 300 -6.72 2.75 -1.02
N GLU A 301 -8.01 2.45 -0.83
CA GLU A 301 -8.46 1.71 0.36
C GLU A 301 -7.85 0.29 0.36
N LEU A 302 -7.95 -0.42 -0.77
CA LEU A 302 -7.40 -1.77 -0.90
C LEU A 302 -5.88 -1.80 -0.66
N LYS A 303 -5.10 -0.80 -1.10
CA LYS A 303 -3.65 -0.82 -0.82
C LYS A 303 -3.33 -0.68 0.67
N GLU A 304 -4.18 -0.01 1.47
CA GLU A 304 -3.98 0.14 2.91
C GLU A 304 -4.32 -1.18 3.62
N ASP A 305 -5.48 -1.77 3.30
CA ASP A 305 -5.92 -3.04 3.90
C ASP A 305 -4.90 -4.17 3.62
N TYR A 306 -4.46 -4.31 2.37
CA TYR A 306 -3.49 -5.32 1.97
C TYR A 306 -2.06 -5.07 2.50
N GLU A 307 -1.76 -3.86 2.99
CA GLU A 307 -0.46 -3.57 3.60
C GLU A 307 -0.34 -4.18 4.99
N GLU A 308 -1.40 -4.13 5.80
CA GLU A 308 -1.45 -4.76 7.11
C GLU A 308 -1.44 -6.28 6.97
N GLU A 309 -2.31 -6.83 6.11
CA GLU A 309 -2.39 -8.28 5.87
C GLU A 309 -1.05 -8.85 5.37
N PHE A 310 -0.35 -8.15 4.48
CA PHE A 310 0.97 -8.56 4.01
C PHE A 310 1.95 -8.76 5.17
N ILE A 311 1.99 -7.82 6.12
CA ILE A 311 2.96 -7.85 7.23
C ILE A 311 2.57 -8.94 8.23
N GLU A 312 1.28 -9.12 8.51
CA GLU A 312 0.78 -10.20 9.36
C GLU A 312 1.13 -11.59 8.80
N TYR A 313 0.86 -11.80 7.50
CA TYR A 313 1.22 -13.05 6.84
C TYR A 313 2.73 -13.23 6.73
N LEU A 314 3.51 -12.16 6.57
CA LEU A 314 4.97 -12.24 6.56
C LEU A 314 5.50 -12.74 7.91
N PHE A 315 5.03 -12.20 9.02
CA PHE A 315 5.43 -12.69 10.34
C PHE A 315 5.01 -14.14 10.55
N THR A 316 3.77 -14.48 10.18
CA THR A 316 3.24 -15.84 10.35
C THR A 316 4.03 -16.85 9.52
N ASP A 317 4.24 -16.58 8.23
CA ASP A 317 4.98 -17.47 7.33
C ASP A 317 6.46 -17.58 7.76
N PHE A 318 7.05 -16.50 8.29
CA PHE A 318 8.40 -16.52 8.85
C PHE A 318 8.51 -17.41 10.10
N LEU A 319 7.54 -17.32 11.02
CA LEU A 319 7.50 -18.18 12.20
C LEU A 319 7.33 -19.65 11.80
N VAL A 320 6.45 -19.93 10.84
CA VAL A 320 6.25 -21.30 10.31
C VAL A 320 7.53 -21.84 9.64
N ALA A 321 8.28 -20.99 8.94
CA ALA A 321 9.55 -21.40 8.34
C ALA A 321 10.65 -21.69 9.39
N ASN A 322 10.52 -21.14 10.60
CA ASN A 322 11.54 -21.20 11.65
C ASN A 322 11.03 -21.88 12.94
N THR A 323 10.05 -22.78 12.84
CA THR A 323 9.46 -23.44 14.02
C THR A 323 10.47 -24.20 14.88
N ALA A 324 11.51 -24.78 14.27
CA ALA A 324 12.56 -25.48 15.01
C ALA A 324 13.28 -24.58 16.04
N LEU A 325 13.52 -23.32 15.70
CA LEU A 325 14.16 -22.36 16.61
C LEU A 325 13.24 -21.94 17.76
N LEU A 326 11.93 -22.01 17.57
CA LEU A 326 10.94 -21.75 18.63
C LEU A 326 10.86 -22.92 19.62
N GLU A 327 10.99 -24.16 19.12
CA GLU A 327 10.99 -25.35 19.96
C GLU A 327 12.26 -25.41 20.84
N ASP A 328 13.42 -25.08 20.30
CA ASP A 328 14.68 -25.02 21.06
C ASP A 328 14.64 -23.95 22.18
N ASP A 329 14.13 -22.75 21.91
CA ASP A 329 13.98 -21.68 22.92
C ASP A 329 12.95 -22.04 24.01
N SER A 330 11.89 -22.78 23.65
CA SER A 330 10.90 -23.26 24.63
C SER A 330 11.47 -24.33 25.58
N ASN A 331 12.41 -25.14 25.09
CA ASN A 331 13.08 -26.17 25.88
C ASN A 331 14.18 -25.58 26.78
N GLU A 332 14.83 -24.48 26.38
CA GLU A 332 15.80 -23.78 27.24
C GLU A 332 15.13 -22.99 28.38
N ASN A 333 13.91 -22.47 28.17
CA ASN A 333 13.14 -21.74 29.18
C ASN A 333 12.52 -22.59 30.31
N GLU A 334 12.67 -23.93 30.29
CA GLU A 334 12.40 -24.77 31.47
C GLU A 334 13.55 -24.76 32.49
N SER A 335 14.70 -24.18 32.14
CA SER A 335 15.73 -23.79 33.11
C SER A 335 15.42 -22.37 33.60
N PRO A 336 15.45 -22.08 34.92
CA PRO A 336 15.09 -20.77 35.44
C PRO A 336 16.04 -19.70 34.88
N ASP A 337 15.54 -18.90 33.95
CA ASP A 337 16.28 -17.83 33.29
C ASP A 337 16.76 -16.78 34.31
N PRO A 338 18.08 -16.61 34.54
CA PRO A 338 18.60 -15.59 35.44
C PRO A 338 18.39 -14.17 34.90
N GLN A 339 17.98 -13.98 33.64
CA GLN A 339 17.80 -12.64 33.05
C GLN A 339 16.51 -11.92 33.47
N ARG A 340 15.54 -12.62 34.08
CA ARG A 340 14.36 -11.95 34.66
C ARG A 340 14.67 -11.07 35.88
N ASN A 341 15.91 -11.13 36.39
CA ASN A 341 16.43 -10.32 37.49
C ASN A 341 17.46 -9.26 37.06
N SER A 342 17.50 -8.89 35.77
CA SER A 342 18.30 -7.75 35.33
C SER A 342 17.70 -6.42 35.86
N PRO A 343 18.51 -5.51 36.43
CA PRO A 343 18.03 -4.25 37.02
C PRO A 343 17.52 -3.24 35.99
N TRP A 344 17.53 -3.57 34.70
CA TRP A 344 17.04 -2.72 33.62
C TRP A 344 15.51 -2.75 33.43
N TYR A 345 14.78 -3.52 34.24
CA TYR A 345 13.31 -3.59 34.26
C TYR A 345 12.65 -2.86 35.45
N GLN A 346 13.38 -2.00 36.17
CA GLN A 346 12.79 -1.07 37.15
C GLN A 346 12.66 0.35 36.59
#